data_AF-A0A5M8SG88-F1
#
_entry.id   AF-A0A5M8SG88-F1
#
_cell.length_a   1.000
_cell.length_b   1.000
_cell.length_c   1.000
_cell.angle_alpha   90.00
_cell.angle_beta   90.00
_cell.angle_gamma   90.00
#
_symmetry.space_group_name_H-M   'P 1'
#
loop_
_entity.id
_entity.type
_entity.pdbx_description
1 polymer ?
#
loop_
_entity_poly.entity_id
_entity_poly.type
_entity_poly.pdbx_seq_one_letter_code
_entity_poly.pdbx_strand_id
1 'polypeptide(L)'
;MDNALAALVRSAAGSGAPTNPNSRYYGSAVEQLTMPDGTVVAYLARRIIPQSTIYPQTQNYNIVIGDRLDILAARYIGDPVLFWMIADANTAFDPEKLAEEPGTIIQIPLVSGIPSGARNG
;
A
#
# COMPACT_ATOMS: atom_id res chain seq x y z
N MET A 1 16.05 10.16 16.13
CA MET A 1 15.63 9.34 14.96
C MET A 1 16.23 10.00 13.74
N ASP A 2 17.16 9.29 13.10
CA ASP A 2 18.24 9.86 12.31
C ASP A 2 17.79 10.56 11.02
N ASN A 3 18.41 11.71 10.73
CA ASN A 3 18.09 12.60 9.61
C ASN A 3 18.11 11.88 8.24
N ALA A 4 18.95 10.86 8.08
CA ALA A 4 19.05 10.06 6.87
C ALA A 4 17.81 9.19 6.60
N LEU A 5 17.21 8.59 7.64
CA LEU A 5 16.00 7.80 7.49
C LEU A 5 14.80 8.68 7.13
N ALA A 6 14.70 9.85 7.75
CA ALA A 6 13.67 10.83 7.42
C ALA A 6 13.83 11.39 5.99
N ALA A 7 15.07 11.55 5.51
CA ALA A 7 15.34 11.95 4.13
C ALA A 7 14.94 10.86 3.12
N LEU A 8 15.22 9.59 3.42
CA LEU A 8 14.82 8.45 2.59
C LEU A 8 13.30 8.29 2.49
N VAL A 9 12.57 8.52 3.58
CA VAL A 9 11.09 8.49 3.57
C VAL A 9 10.56 9.63 2.69
N ARG A 10 11.09 10.85 2.85
CA ARG A 10 10.66 12.01 2.05
C ARG A 10 10.99 11.89 0.56
N SER A 11 12.06 11.18 0.17
CA SER A 11 12.37 10.97 -1.25
C SER A 11 11.40 10.01 -1.94
N ALA A 12 10.69 9.17 -1.19
CA ALA A 12 9.65 8.30 -1.74
C ALA A 12 8.36 9.04 -2.11
N ALA A 13 8.08 10.16 -1.43
CA ALA A 13 7.02 11.11 -1.77
C ALA A 13 7.46 11.96 -2.97
N GLY A 14 6.71 12.02 -4.08
CA GLY A 14 7.14 12.87 -5.19
C GLY A 14 6.07 13.38 -6.12
N SER A 15 6.50 13.81 -7.31
CA SER A 15 5.82 14.75 -8.20
C SER A 15 4.50 14.29 -8.83
N GLY A 16 3.98 13.11 -8.44
CA GLY A 16 2.74 12.54 -8.96
C GLY A 16 2.97 11.78 -10.25
N ALA A 17 3.54 10.57 -10.14
CA ALA A 17 3.53 9.62 -11.24
C ALA A 17 2.12 9.45 -11.85
N PRO A 18 1.98 9.24 -13.17
CA PRO A 18 0.69 9.12 -13.85
C PRO A 18 0.04 7.76 -13.53
N THR A 19 -0.38 7.60 -12.29
CA THR A 19 -1.13 6.44 -11.81
C THR A 19 -2.54 6.88 -11.45
N ASN A 20 -3.48 5.94 -11.48
CA ASN A 20 -4.85 6.23 -11.05
C ASN A 20 -4.86 6.66 -9.56
N PRO A 21 -5.80 7.52 -9.13
CA PRO A 21 -5.92 7.93 -7.73
C PRO A 21 -6.08 6.80 -6.70
N ASN A 22 -6.57 5.63 -7.13
CA ASN A 22 -6.70 4.42 -6.30
C ASN A 22 -5.47 3.50 -6.35
N SER A 23 -4.41 3.90 -7.06
CA SER A 23 -3.15 3.16 -7.11
C SER A 23 -2.42 3.23 -5.77
N ARG A 24 -1.83 2.09 -5.37
CA ARG A 24 -0.93 2.02 -4.21
C ARG A 24 0.33 2.89 -4.33
N TYR A 25 0.65 3.37 -5.54
CA TYR A 25 1.79 4.24 -5.87
C TYR A 25 1.35 5.66 -6.22
N TYR A 26 0.09 6.03 -5.93
CA TYR A 26 -0.37 7.38 -6.14
C TYR A 26 0.46 8.37 -5.29
N GLY A 27 1.00 9.41 -5.93
CA GLY A 27 1.89 10.37 -5.29
C GLY A 27 3.35 9.93 -5.11
N SER A 28 3.74 8.72 -5.56
CA SER A 28 5.14 8.31 -5.56
C SER A 28 5.99 9.16 -6.51
N ALA A 29 7.25 9.41 -6.13
CA ALA A 29 8.21 10.10 -6.99
C ALA A 29 8.51 9.27 -8.24
N VAL A 30 8.71 9.96 -9.37
CA VAL A 30 9.32 9.37 -10.57
C VAL A 30 10.81 9.68 -10.53
N GLU A 31 11.63 8.64 -10.44
CA GLU A 31 13.09 8.70 -10.48
C GLU A 31 13.61 8.22 -11.84
N GLN A 32 14.88 8.50 -12.14
CA GLN A 32 15.51 8.15 -13.42
C GLN A 32 16.80 7.38 -13.17
N LEU A 33 16.97 6.27 -13.90
CA LEU A 33 18.18 5.46 -13.92
C LEU A 33 18.81 5.55 -15.31
N THR A 34 20.03 6.09 -15.39
CA THR A 34 20.82 6.07 -16.62
C THR A 34 21.59 4.76 -16.72
N MET A 35 21.30 3.98 -17.76
CA MET A 35 21.94 2.71 -18.08
C MET A 35 23.34 2.93 -18.70
N PRO A 36 24.21 1.90 -18.73
CA PRO A 36 25.55 2.02 -19.31
C PRO A 36 25.61 2.43 -20.78
N ASP A 37 24.55 2.17 -21.56
CA ASP A 37 24.40 2.54 -22.96
C ASP A 37 23.86 3.98 -23.15
N GLY A 38 23.62 4.71 -22.07
CA GLY A 38 23.03 6.05 -22.07
C GLY A 38 21.50 6.07 -22.06
N THR A 39 20.83 4.93 -22.09
CA THR A 39 19.36 4.85 -22.00
C THR A 39 18.90 5.34 -20.62
N VAL A 40 17.92 6.24 -20.58
CA VAL A 40 17.31 6.71 -19.33
C VAL A 40 16.00 5.95 -19.09
N VAL A 41 15.93 5.23 -17.98
CA VAL A 41 14.74 4.49 -17.54
C VAL A 41 14.08 5.24 -16.40
N ALA A 42 12.84 5.70 -16.60
CA ALA A 42 12.02 6.25 -15.53
C ALA A 42 11.40 5.11 -14.70
N TYR A 43 11.42 5.25 -13.39
CA TYR A 43 10.82 4.28 -12.46
C TYR A 43 10.17 4.99 -11.26
N LEU A 44 9.30 4.29 -10.54
CA LEU A 44 8.69 4.84 -9.32
C LEU A 44 9.60 4.61 -8.13
N ALA A 45 9.74 5.62 -7.27
CA ALA A 45 10.47 5.49 -6.02
C ALA A 45 9.92 4.33 -5.17
N ARG A 46 10.80 3.76 -4.35
CA ARG A 46 10.45 2.61 -3.51
C ARG A 46 9.34 2.99 -2.53
N ARG A 47 8.26 2.21 -2.53
CA ARG A 47 7.20 2.32 -1.54
C ARG A 47 7.66 1.74 -0.20
N ILE A 48 7.54 2.54 0.86
CA ILE A 48 7.68 2.09 2.24
C ILE A 48 6.29 1.71 2.75
N ILE A 49 6.12 0.50 3.29
CA ILE A 49 4.83 0.06 3.85
C ILE A 49 4.52 0.95 5.07
N PRO A 50 3.34 1.60 5.12
CA PRO A 50 3.00 2.44 6.25
C PRO A 50 2.84 1.61 7.53
N GLN A 51 3.00 2.27 8.68
CA GLN A 51 2.68 1.68 9.97
C GLN A 51 1.16 1.40 10.03
N SER A 52 0.74 0.27 10.60
CA SER A 52 -0.69 -0.07 10.71
C SER A 52 -1.50 0.96 11.49
N THR A 53 -0.85 1.77 12.35
CA THR A 53 -1.48 2.86 13.11
C THR A 53 -2.12 3.96 12.24
N ILE A 54 -1.82 4.03 10.94
CA ILE A 54 -2.52 4.94 10.01
C ILE A 54 -3.97 4.50 9.74
N TYR A 55 -4.34 3.27 10.12
CA TYR A 55 -5.69 2.72 10.04
C TYR A 55 -6.33 2.73 11.43
N PRO A 56 -6.90 3.85 11.87
CA PRO A 56 -7.40 4.00 13.25
C PRO A 56 -8.64 3.15 13.53
N GLN A 57 -9.31 2.66 12.49
CA GLN A 57 -10.49 1.81 12.59
C GLN A 57 -10.35 0.62 11.66
N THR A 58 -10.39 -0.57 12.24
CA THR A 58 -10.39 -1.85 11.52
C THR A 58 -11.49 -2.75 12.09
N GLN A 59 -11.87 -3.75 11.30
CA GLN A 59 -12.66 -4.87 11.78
C GLN A 59 -11.87 -6.18 11.57
N ASN A 60 -12.08 -7.13 12.47
CA ASN A 60 -11.54 -8.47 12.33
C ASN A 60 -12.31 -9.24 11.25
N TYR A 61 -11.60 -9.96 10.41
CA TYR A 61 -12.18 -10.89 9.45
C TYR A 61 -11.43 -12.23 9.52
N ASN A 62 -12.18 -13.33 9.57
CA ASN A 62 -11.62 -14.68 9.57
C ASN A 62 -11.56 -15.20 8.14
N ILE A 63 -10.35 -15.47 7.65
CA ILE A 63 -10.12 -16.00 6.31
C ILE A 63 -10.79 -17.36 6.16
N VAL A 64 -11.47 -17.56 5.04
CA VAL A 64 -12.02 -18.86 4.64
C VAL A 64 -11.42 -19.32 3.31
N ILE A 65 -11.61 -20.61 2.99
CA ILE A 65 -11.14 -21.19 1.73
C ILE A 65 -11.72 -20.40 0.54
N GLY A 66 -10.84 -19.98 -0.36
CA GLY A 66 -11.21 -19.25 -1.57
C GLY A 66 -11.27 -17.73 -1.41
N ASP A 67 -10.98 -17.19 -0.22
CA ASP A 67 -10.83 -15.75 -0.06
C ASP A 67 -9.64 -15.22 -0.88
N ARG A 68 -9.84 -14.03 -1.44
CA ARG A 68 -8.80 -13.22 -2.06
C ARG A 68 -8.96 -11.79 -1.62
N LEU A 69 -7.84 -11.09 -1.40
CA LEU A 69 -7.90 -9.72 -0.87
C LEU A 69 -8.60 -8.74 -1.79
N ASP A 70 -8.55 -8.91 -3.12
CA ASP A 70 -9.29 -8.07 -4.07
C ASP A 70 -10.81 -8.27 -3.97
N ILE A 71 -11.27 -9.50 -3.73
CA ILE A 71 -12.69 -9.79 -3.46
C ILE A 71 -13.11 -9.17 -2.12
N LEU A 72 -12.29 -9.32 -1.08
CA LEU A 72 -12.56 -8.71 0.22
C LEU A 72 -12.58 -7.17 0.13
N ALA A 73 -11.66 -6.57 -0.64
CA ALA A 73 -11.64 -5.13 -0.88
C ALA A 73 -12.86 -4.65 -1.65
N ALA A 74 -13.28 -5.36 -2.70
CA ALA A 74 -14.54 -5.04 -3.39
C ALA A 74 -15.74 -5.09 -2.43
N ARG A 75 -15.79 -6.09 -1.54
CA ARG A 75 -16.89 -6.27 -0.59
C ARG A 75 -16.92 -5.21 0.52
N TYR A 76 -15.77 -4.93 1.14
CA TYR A 76 -15.71 -4.12 2.36
C TYR A 76 -15.25 -2.68 2.14
N ILE A 77 -14.49 -2.43 1.07
CA ILE A 77 -13.94 -1.11 0.73
C ILE A 77 -14.68 -0.50 -0.48
N GLY A 78 -15.27 -1.34 -1.34
CA GLY A 78 -16.02 -0.93 -2.53
C GLY A 78 -15.20 -0.86 -3.81
N ASP A 79 -13.90 -1.16 -3.75
CA ASP A 79 -13.00 -1.19 -4.91
C ASP A 79 -11.99 -2.36 -4.78
N PRO A 80 -11.99 -3.34 -5.70
CA PRO A 80 -11.04 -4.45 -5.67
C PRO A 80 -9.58 -4.01 -5.82
N VAL A 81 -9.32 -2.88 -6.49
CA VAL A 81 -7.96 -2.35 -6.67
C VAL A 81 -7.36 -1.87 -5.34
N LEU A 82 -8.19 -1.57 -4.35
CA LEU A 82 -7.77 -1.12 -3.01
C LEU A 82 -7.37 -2.26 -2.06
N PHE A 83 -7.18 -3.50 -2.53
CA PHE A 83 -6.75 -4.63 -1.71
C PHE A 83 -5.44 -4.38 -0.93
N TRP A 84 -4.57 -3.53 -1.48
CA TRP A 84 -3.31 -3.13 -0.83
C TRP A 84 -3.54 -2.44 0.52
N MET A 85 -4.71 -1.83 0.75
CA MET A 85 -5.06 -1.24 2.04
C MET A 85 -5.25 -2.29 3.13
N ILE A 86 -5.80 -3.46 2.77
CA ILE A 86 -5.91 -4.60 3.67
C ILE A 86 -4.52 -5.13 4.01
N ALA A 87 -3.63 -5.22 3.00
CA ALA A 87 -2.25 -5.64 3.23
C ALA A 87 -1.50 -4.69 4.18
N ASP A 88 -1.59 -3.38 3.95
CA ASP A 88 -0.95 -2.36 4.78
C ASP A 88 -1.48 -2.36 6.23
N ALA A 89 -2.80 -2.53 6.43
CA ALA A 89 -3.40 -2.61 7.77
C ALA A 89 -2.86 -3.79 8.61
N ASN A 90 -2.38 -4.83 7.93
CA ASN A 90 -1.75 -6.00 8.55
C ASN A 90 -0.21 -6.00 8.44
N THR A 91 0.39 -4.89 7.98
CA THR A 91 1.84 -4.77 7.71
C THR A 91 2.41 -5.88 6.82
N ALA A 92 1.58 -6.45 5.94
CA ALA A 92 1.95 -7.59 5.12
C ALA A 92 2.80 -7.15 3.93
N PHE A 93 4.02 -7.67 3.85
CA PHE A 93 4.88 -7.52 2.69
C PHE A 93 4.38 -8.34 1.50
N ASP A 94 3.84 -9.53 1.79
CA ASP A 94 3.25 -10.46 0.82
C ASP A 94 1.73 -10.55 1.07
N PRO A 95 0.91 -9.85 0.26
CA PRO A 95 -0.54 -9.82 0.45
C PRO A 95 -1.21 -11.18 0.24
N GLU A 96 -0.67 -12.06 -0.60
CA GLU A 96 -1.32 -13.35 -0.90
C GLU A 96 -1.29 -14.27 0.33
N LYS A 97 -0.21 -14.21 1.12
CA LYS A 97 -0.09 -14.97 2.37
C LYS A 97 -1.14 -14.63 3.42
N LEU A 98 -1.73 -13.43 3.37
CA LEU A 98 -2.79 -13.06 4.31
C LEU A 98 -4.06 -13.87 4.11
N ALA A 99 -4.30 -14.40 2.91
CA ALA A 99 -5.48 -15.19 2.58
C ALA A 99 -5.16 -16.68 2.32
N GLU A 100 -3.93 -17.11 2.57
CA GLU A 100 -3.47 -18.48 2.29
C GLU A 100 -4.03 -19.50 3.29
N GLU A 101 -4.08 -19.15 4.57
CA GLU A 101 -4.43 -20.06 5.66
C GLU A 101 -5.84 -19.77 6.21
N PRO A 102 -6.84 -20.63 5.96
CA PRO A 102 -8.17 -20.51 6.57
C PRO A 102 -8.11 -20.49 8.09
N GLY A 103 -8.95 -19.67 8.72
CA GLY A 103 -8.94 -19.44 10.16
C GLY A 103 -8.02 -18.30 10.60
N THR A 104 -7.15 -17.78 9.72
CA THR A 104 -6.34 -16.59 10.01
C THR A 104 -7.25 -15.38 10.24
N ILE A 105 -7.00 -14.61 11.29
CA ILE A 105 -7.71 -13.36 11.56
C ILE A 105 -6.89 -12.19 10.99
N ILE A 106 -7.47 -11.45 10.06
CA ILE A 106 -6.88 -10.25 9.48
C ILE A 106 -7.68 -9.00 9.83
N GLN A 107 -7.03 -7.85 9.73
CA GLN A 107 -7.64 -6.53 9.87
C GLN A 107 -8.13 -6.01 8.52
N ILE A 108 -9.39 -5.64 8.42
CA ILE A 108 -9.95 -4.92 7.27
C ILE A 108 -10.18 -3.46 7.68
N PRO A 109 -9.55 -2.47 7.02
CA PRO A 109 -9.68 -1.08 7.41
C PRO A 109 -11.03 -0.48 7.00
N LEU A 110 -11.59 0.38 7.87
CA LEU A 110 -12.73 1.22 7.54
C LEU A 110 -12.20 2.50 6.87
N VAL A 111 -12.41 2.62 5.56
CA VAL A 111 -11.79 3.68 4.76
C VAL A 111 -12.21 5.10 5.11
N SER A 112 -13.39 5.28 5.69
CA SER A 112 -13.89 6.58 6.18
C SER A 112 -13.07 7.13 7.36
N GLY A 113 -12.37 6.27 8.10
CA GLY A 113 -11.56 6.67 9.25
C GLY A 113 -10.13 7.07 8.91
N ILE A 114 -9.67 6.89 7.67
CA ILE A 114 -8.28 7.15 7.28
C ILE A 114 -8.09 8.64 6.98
N PRO A 115 -7.15 9.34 7.65
CA PRO A 115 -6.89 10.75 7.39
C PRO A 115 -6.48 11.02 5.94
N SER A 116 -6.95 12.13 5.38
CA SER A 116 -6.54 12.59 4.05
C SER A 116 -5.02 12.75 3.97
N GLY A 117 -4.39 12.23 2.92
CA GLY A 117 -2.94 12.30 2.72
C GLY A 117 -2.14 11.24 3.49
N ALA A 118 -2.71 10.54 4.48
CA ALA A 118 -2.01 9.45 5.20
C ALA A 118 -1.66 8.25 4.31
N ARG A 119 -2.23 8.18 3.10
CA ARG A 119 -2.02 7.13 2.10
C ARG A 119 -0.87 7.43 1.14
N ASN A 120 -0.48 8.70 1.04
CA ASN A 120 0.61 9.13 0.19
C ASN A 120 1.87 9.01 1.05
N GLY A 121 2.74 8.06 0.71
CA GLY A 121 4.00 7.85 1.43
C GLY A 121 4.84 9.10 1.54
#